data_AF-A0A5C6YB05-F1
#
_entry.id   AF-A0A5C6YB05-F1
#
_cell.length_a   1.000
_cell.length_b   1.000
_cell.length_c   1.000
_cell.angle_alpha   90.00
_cell.angle_beta   90.00
_cell.angle_gamma   90.00
#
_symmetry.space_group_name_H-M   'P 1'
#
loop_
_entity.id
_entity.type
_entity.pdbx_description
1 polymer ?
#
loop_
_entity_poly.entity_id
_entity_poly.type
_entity_poly.pdbx_seq_one_letter_code
_entity_poly.pdbx_strand_id
1 'polypeptide(L)'
;MIKFFRKIRQDLLKENKTKKYFKYAVGEIILVVIGILIALQINNWNENRKSNAILKNYYSQIVEDLKQDYNLINSRISSLETNIKIYEDFKEDFQNQTSLKAAVIRTTKLDAPFGYLEFNSNTIKTLSTTGDIKRIPEYIRNKLITLIYIQDNVSNTAQINNEMFLKEMMNASRLGYNQTNRFIEKENFDDSYPLLNALKIEDNYREIALIVKAAFKFKNVNEVVQLNTLKGGKAYIHNLYNIINKELDGLYKSIESITYDNNSLMFLYTEGKSVDKIIAFIKQQDRESTVYNISENEINLLGYHIMNSIKQPKEALKVFRFNTEFYPDAFNTHDSYGECLLRMGDKENAIKAYKKSLELNTDNQNAIEVLSELKLEQQ
;
A
#
# COMPACT_ATOMS: atom_id res chain seq x y z
N MET A 1 -31.13 -16.97 57.28
CA MET A 1 -30.44 -16.00 58.16
C MET A 1 -31.37 -14.99 58.83
N ILE A 2 -32.27 -14.30 58.11
CA ILE A 2 -33.10 -13.21 58.68
C ILE A 2 -33.97 -13.64 59.89
N LYS A 3 -34.56 -14.85 59.88
CA LYS A 3 -35.40 -15.33 60.99
C LYS A 3 -34.63 -15.57 62.30
N PHE A 4 -33.35 -15.94 62.21
CA PHE A 4 -32.49 -16.25 63.37
C PHE A 4 -32.06 -14.98 64.11
N PHE A 5 -31.51 -14.00 63.38
CA PHE A 5 -31.15 -12.70 63.94
C PHE A 5 -32.36 -11.89 64.42
N ARG A 6 -33.52 -12.06 63.77
CA ARG A 6 -34.79 -11.48 64.23
C ARG A 6 -35.23 -12.06 65.58
N LYS A 7 -35.08 -13.36 65.80
CA LYS A 7 -35.45 -14.02 67.06
C LYS A 7 -34.56 -13.55 68.22
N ILE A 8 -33.24 -13.50 68.00
CA ILE A 8 -32.27 -12.98 68.99
C ILE A 8 -32.57 -11.52 69.37
N ARG A 9 -32.93 -10.67 68.40
CA ARG A 9 -33.32 -9.27 68.66
C ARG A 9 -34.59 -9.15 69.51
N GLN A 10 -35.61 -9.97 69.21
CA GLN A 10 -36.85 -10.00 69.97
C GLN A 10 -36.62 -10.49 71.41
N ASP A 11 -35.76 -11.48 71.61
CA ASP A 11 -35.40 -12.01 72.93
C ASP A 11 -34.59 -10.98 73.74
N LEU A 12 -33.65 -10.25 73.12
CA LEU A 12 -32.88 -9.18 73.78
C LEU A 12 -33.73 -7.95 74.18
N LEU A 13 -34.81 -7.68 73.45
CA LEU A 13 -35.80 -6.64 73.81
C LEU A 13 -36.67 -7.07 74.99
N LYS A 14 -37.10 -8.34 75.04
CA LYS A 14 -37.88 -8.90 76.17
C LYS A 14 -37.11 -8.89 77.49
N GLU A 15 -35.79 -8.99 77.45
CA GLU A 15 -34.93 -8.99 78.64
C GLU A 15 -34.45 -7.58 79.09
N ASN A 16 -35.01 -6.48 78.56
CA ASN A 16 -34.56 -5.09 78.82
C ASN A 16 -33.08 -4.81 78.45
N LYS A 17 -32.45 -5.62 77.56
CA LYS A 17 -31.03 -5.49 77.16
C LYS A 17 -30.84 -4.59 75.93
N THR A 18 -31.34 -3.35 75.98
CA THR A 18 -31.36 -2.39 74.86
C THR A 18 -29.98 -2.13 74.23
N LYS A 19 -28.91 -1.96 75.03
CA LYS A 19 -27.54 -1.77 74.51
C LYS A 19 -27.04 -2.95 73.67
N LYS A 20 -27.39 -4.19 74.04
CA LYS A 20 -27.01 -5.39 73.27
C LYS A 20 -27.84 -5.50 71.99
N TYR A 21 -29.14 -5.19 72.07
CA TYR A 21 -30.02 -5.12 70.90
C TYR A 21 -29.46 -4.16 69.82
N PHE A 22 -29.06 -2.94 70.19
CA PHE A 22 -28.49 -1.97 69.24
C PHE A 22 -27.19 -2.48 68.60
N LYS A 23 -26.26 -3.08 69.38
CA LYS A 23 -25.04 -3.68 68.83
C LYS A 23 -25.33 -4.77 67.79
N TYR A 24 -26.31 -5.64 68.07
CA TYR A 24 -26.71 -6.70 67.14
C TYR A 24 -27.42 -6.18 65.90
N ALA A 25 -28.31 -5.19 66.04
CA ALA A 25 -29.00 -4.57 64.89
C ALA A 25 -28.03 -3.82 63.97
N VAL A 26 -27.06 -3.09 64.54
CA VAL A 26 -26.00 -2.43 63.78
C VAL A 26 -25.11 -3.45 63.06
N GLY A 27 -24.75 -4.56 63.72
CA GLY A 27 -24.01 -5.65 63.09
C GLY A 27 -24.75 -6.29 61.89
N GLU A 28 -26.06 -6.49 62.01
CA GLU A 28 -26.90 -7.02 60.92
C GLU A 28 -26.95 -6.05 59.72
N ILE A 29 -27.11 -4.74 59.98
CA ILE A 29 -27.07 -3.71 58.93
C ILE A 29 -25.72 -3.70 58.24
N ILE A 30 -24.61 -3.72 59.00
CA ILE A 30 -23.25 -3.74 58.44
C ILE A 30 -23.04 -4.97 57.54
N LEU A 31 -23.49 -6.16 57.98
CA LEU A 31 -23.40 -7.39 57.18
C LEU A 31 -24.20 -7.30 55.86
N VAL A 32 -25.42 -6.76 55.90
CA VAL A 32 -26.24 -6.56 54.70
C VAL A 32 -25.61 -5.53 53.77
N VAL A 33 -25.11 -4.42 54.31
CA VAL A 33 -24.42 -3.37 53.53
C VAL A 33 -23.17 -3.92 52.85
N ILE A 34 -22.34 -4.70 53.56
CA ILE A 34 -21.17 -5.38 52.96
C ILE A 34 -21.61 -6.30 51.82
N GLY A 35 -22.67 -7.09 52.01
CA GLY A 35 -23.21 -7.95 50.96
C GLY A 35 -23.64 -7.19 49.70
N ILE A 36 -24.34 -6.07 49.87
CA ILE A 36 -24.76 -5.20 48.76
C ILE A 36 -23.55 -4.57 48.06
N LEU A 37 -22.56 -4.08 48.82
CA LEU A 37 -21.34 -3.50 48.25
C LEU A 37 -20.55 -4.51 47.43
N ILE A 38 -20.40 -5.75 47.92
CA ILE A 38 -19.76 -6.84 47.17
C ILE A 38 -20.54 -7.14 45.89
N ALA A 39 -21.86 -7.26 45.95
CA ALA A 39 -22.70 -7.52 44.78
C ALA A 39 -22.59 -6.41 43.72
N LEU A 40 -22.63 -5.13 44.15
CA LEU A 40 -22.41 -3.99 43.28
C LEU A 40 -21.01 -4.00 42.66
N GLN A 41 -19.98 -4.34 43.45
CA GLN A 41 -18.61 -4.38 42.98
C GLN A 41 -18.39 -5.49 41.94
N ILE A 42 -18.98 -6.67 42.13
CA ILE A 42 -18.96 -7.77 41.15
C ILE A 42 -19.68 -7.35 39.87
N ASN A 43 -20.85 -6.72 39.97
CA ASN A 43 -21.60 -6.24 38.81
C ASN A 43 -20.79 -5.19 38.02
N ASN A 44 -20.22 -4.20 38.71
CA ASN A 44 -19.37 -3.18 38.11
C ASN A 44 -18.13 -3.78 37.44
N TRP A 45 -17.51 -4.80 38.07
CA TRP A 45 -16.36 -5.49 37.49
C TRP A 45 -16.73 -6.26 36.21
N ASN A 46 -17.88 -6.94 36.19
CA ASN A 46 -18.34 -7.65 34.99
C ASN A 46 -18.69 -6.68 33.85
N GLU A 47 -19.33 -5.56 34.14
CA GLU A 47 -19.61 -4.51 33.15
C GLU A 47 -18.32 -3.87 32.61
N ASN A 48 -17.35 -3.57 33.48
CA ASN A 48 -16.03 -3.10 33.06
C ASN A 48 -15.30 -4.12 32.18
N ARG A 49 -15.37 -5.41 32.51
CA ARG A 49 -14.77 -6.49 31.69
C ARG A 49 -15.39 -6.54 30.29
N LYS A 50 -16.72 -6.47 30.16
CA LYS A 50 -17.40 -6.43 28.86
C LYS A 50 -17.03 -5.19 28.08
N SER A 51 -17.03 -4.02 28.72
CA SER A 51 -16.65 -2.74 28.12
C SER A 51 -15.21 -2.79 27.59
N ASN A 52 -14.27 -3.32 28.38
CA ASN A 52 -12.87 -3.49 27.98
C ASN A 52 -12.70 -4.49 26.82
N ALA A 53 -13.48 -5.57 26.79
CA ALA A 53 -13.44 -6.52 25.68
C ALA A 53 -13.87 -5.87 24.35
N ILE A 54 -14.92 -5.05 24.38
CA ILE A 54 -15.38 -4.27 23.23
C ILE A 54 -14.29 -3.27 22.80
N LEU A 55 -13.69 -2.55 23.75
CA LEU A 55 -12.59 -1.62 23.47
C LEU A 55 -11.39 -2.30 22.80
N LYS A 56 -10.95 -3.46 23.33
CA LYS A 56 -9.85 -4.25 22.73
C LYS A 56 -10.19 -4.76 21.32
N ASN A 57 -11.45 -5.09 21.06
CA ASN A 57 -11.91 -5.46 19.72
C ASN A 57 -11.77 -4.27 18.75
N TYR A 58 -12.21 -3.07 19.13
CA TYR A 58 -12.01 -1.88 18.32
C TYR A 58 -10.54 -1.55 18.07
N TYR A 59 -9.69 -1.66 19.10
CA TYR A 59 -8.25 -1.48 18.92
C TYR A 59 -7.64 -2.48 17.94
N SER A 60 -8.09 -3.73 17.97
CA SER A 60 -7.64 -4.76 17.03
C SER A 60 -8.03 -4.42 15.58
N GLN A 61 -9.27 -3.95 15.37
CA GLN A 61 -9.74 -3.49 14.06
C GLN A 61 -8.98 -2.25 13.56
N ILE A 62 -8.79 -1.25 14.43
CA ILE A 62 -8.00 -0.05 14.08
C ILE A 62 -6.57 -0.44 13.72
N VAL A 63 -5.94 -1.33 14.49
CA VAL A 63 -4.60 -1.83 14.20
C VAL A 63 -4.53 -2.48 12.81
N GLU A 64 -5.58 -3.17 12.38
CA GLU A 64 -5.65 -3.77 11.05
C GLU A 64 -5.78 -2.72 9.95
N ASP A 65 -6.68 -1.75 10.12
CA ASP A 65 -6.84 -0.62 9.19
C ASP A 65 -5.51 0.16 9.03
N LEU A 66 -4.81 0.43 10.15
CA LEU A 66 -3.53 1.14 10.15
C LEU A 66 -2.43 0.39 9.39
N LYS A 67 -2.38 -0.94 9.44
CA LYS A 67 -1.41 -1.73 8.66
C LYS A 67 -1.67 -1.60 7.17
N GLN A 68 -2.94 -1.71 6.77
CA GLN A 68 -3.34 -1.60 5.36
C GLN A 68 -3.00 -0.21 4.83
N ASP A 69 -3.32 0.83 5.58
CA ASP A 69 -2.97 2.21 5.23
C ASP A 69 -1.45 2.41 5.14
N TYR A 70 -0.68 1.85 6.07
CA TYR A 70 0.78 1.93 6.02
C TYR A 70 1.36 1.26 4.76
N ASN A 71 0.82 0.10 4.37
CA ASN A 71 1.20 -0.60 3.13
C ASN A 71 0.88 0.21 1.87
N LEU A 72 -0.33 0.77 1.84
CA LEU A 72 -0.78 1.62 0.76
C LEU A 72 0.12 2.85 0.62
N ILE A 73 0.44 3.51 1.73
CA ILE A 73 1.34 4.66 1.77
C ILE A 73 2.74 4.29 1.30
N ASN A 74 3.29 3.16 1.72
CA ASN A 74 4.62 2.70 1.26
C ASN A 74 4.66 2.53 -0.26
N SER A 75 3.68 1.81 -0.81
CA SER A 75 3.57 1.58 -2.25
C SER A 75 3.47 2.91 -3.02
N ARG A 76 2.70 3.86 -2.48
CA ARG A 76 2.55 5.18 -3.08
C ARG A 76 3.81 6.03 -3.00
N ILE A 77 4.53 5.99 -1.87
CA ILE A 77 5.83 6.67 -1.71
C ILE A 77 6.80 6.19 -2.78
N SER A 78 6.95 4.87 -2.96
CA SER A 78 7.84 4.29 -3.97
C SER A 78 7.47 4.71 -5.40
N SER A 79 6.17 4.74 -5.71
CA SER A 79 5.65 5.22 -7.00
C SER A 79 5.96 6.71 -7.22
N LEU A 80 5.76 7.55 -6.21
CA LEU A 80 6.05 8.99 -6.30
C LEU A 80 7.54 9.28 -6.49
N GLU A 81 8.41 8.60 -5.74
CA GLU A 81 9.86 8.74 -5.88
C GLU A 81 10.31 8.36 -7.31
N THR A 82 9.71 7.31 -7.87
CA THR A 82 9.95 6.89 -9.25
C THR A 82 9.48 7.95 -10.25
N ASN A 83 8.26 8.49 -10.09
CA ASN A 83 7.70 9.51 -10.97
C ASN A 83 8.51 10.82 -10.96
N ILE A 84 8.93 11.26 -9.78
CA ILE A 84 9.76 12.46 -9.60
C ILE A 84 11.10 12.27 -10.33
N LYS A 85 11.73 11.10 -10.19
CA LYS A 85 12.97 10.80 -10.90
C LYS A 85 12.79 10.83 -12.42
N ILE A 86 11.75 10.17 -12.93
CA ILE A 86 11.41 10.16 -14.37
C ILE A 86 11.23 11.60 -14.89
N TYR A 87 10.59 12.46 -14.10
CA TYR A 87 10.40 13.85 -14.48
C TYR A 87 11.71 14.64 -14.52
N GLU A 88 12.62 14.44 -13.55
CA GLU A 88 13.94 15.11 -13.58
C GLU A 88 14.76 14.64 -14.80
N ASP A 89 14.78 13.33 -15.10
CA ASP A 89 15.44 12.80 -16.31
C ASP A 89 14.82 13.39 -17.59
N PHE A 90 13.48 13.51 -17.63
CA PHE A 90 12.78 14.15 -18.74
C PHE A 90 13.16 15.63 -18.87
N LYS A 91 13.27 16.37 -17.77
CA LYS A 91 13.53 17.81 -17.77
C LYS A 91 14.92 18.14 -18.33
N GLU A 92 15.92 17.29 -18.07
CA GLU A 92 17.25 17.40 -18.68
C GLU A 92 17.18 17.08 -20.17
N ASP A 93 16.60 15.93 -20.52
CA ASP A 93 16.52 15.47 -21.92
C ASP A 93 15.66 16.39 -22.80
N PHE A 94 14.60 16.99 -22.26
CA PHE A 94 13.70 17.89 -22.99
C PHE A 94 14.41 19.16 -23.46
N GLN A 95 15.40 19.65 -22.70
CA GLN A 95 16.19 20.84 -23.09
C GLN A 95 17.12 20.57 -24.26
N ASN A 96 17.49 19.31 -24.47
CA ASN A 96 18.42 18.87 -25.51
C ASN A 96 17.72 18.44 -26.81
N GLN A 97 16.40 18.63 -26.93
CA GLN A 97 15.65 18.22 -28.12
C GLN A 97 15.91 19.14 -29.31
N THR A 98 16.19 18.56 -30.46
CA THR A 98 16.59 19.28 -31.69
C THR A 98 15.43 19.82 -32.51
N SER A 99 14.18 19.43 -32.20
CA SER A 99 12.97 19.91 -32.87
C SER A 99 11.75 19.89 -31.94
N LEU A 100 10.74 20.69 -32.26
CA LEU A 100 9.45 20.70 -31.54
C LEU A 100 8.76 19.34 -31.59
N LYS A 101 8.85 18.64 -32.73
CA LYS A 101 8.32 17.28 -32.87
C LYS A 101 9.00 16.32 -31.89
N ALA A 102 10.34 16.34 -31.83
CA ALA A 102 11.09 15.51 -30.90
C ALA A 102 10.75 15.85 -29.43
N ALA A 103 10.57 17.13 -29.12
CA ALA A 103 10.13 17.58 -27.80
C ALA A 103 8.75 17.05 -27.41
N VAL A 104 7.77 17.09 -28.32
CA VAL A 104 6.43 16.53 -28.09
C VAL A 104 6.50 15.00 -27.93
N ILE A 105 7.21 14.28 -28.80
CA ILE A 105 7.40 12.83 -28.69
C ILE A 105 8.05 12.48 -27.34
N ARG A 106 9.01 13.27 -26.87
CA ARG A 106 9.70 12.99 -25.60
C ARG A 106 8.75 12.98 -24.40
N THR A 107 7.66 13.75 -24.43
CA THR A 107 6.68 13.81 -23.34
C THR A 107 5.89 12.52 -23.15
N THR A 108 5.82 11.65 -24.16
CA THR A 108 5.11 10.35 -24.06
C THR A 108 5.78 9.36 -23.11
N LYS A 109 7.04 9.62 -22.72
CA LYS A 109 7.77 8.83 -21.71
C LYS A 109 7.31 9.12 -20.27
N LEU A 110 6.53 10.18 -20.05
CA LEU A 110 6.03 10.57 -18.75
C LEU A 110 4.70 9.86 -18.42
N ASP A 111 4.53 9.52 -17.15
CA ASP A 111 3.31 8.88 -16.64
C ASP A 111 2.22 9.92 -16.36
N ALA A 112 1.07 9.77 -17.04
CA ALA A 112 -0.03 10.74 -17.01
C ALA A 112 -0.81 10.79 -15.70
N PRO A 113 -1.36 9.66 -15.22
CA PRO A 113 -2.34 9.70 -14.16
C PRO A 113 -1.70 10.06 -12.82
N PHE A 114 -2.38 10.87 -12.01
CA PHE A 114 -2.13 10.86 -10.58
C PHE A 114 -2.66 9.55 -10.01
N GLY A 115 -1.87 8.90 -9.16
CA GLY A 115 -2.36 7.77 -8.39
C GLY A 115 -3.17 8.24 -7.20
N TYR A 116 -4.29 7.56 -6.98
CA TYR A 116 -5.19 7.82 -5.86
C TYR A 116 -4.84 6.92 -4.67
N LEU A 117 -5.17 7.41 -3.46
CA LEU A 117 -5.14 6.62 -2.24
C LEU A 117 -6.55 6.54 -1.66
N GLU A 118 -7.02 5.32 -1.50
CA GLU A 118 -8.24 5.01 -0.76
C GLU A 118 -7.84 4.47 0.61
N PHE A 119 -7.89 5.34 1.61
CA PHE A 119 -7.55 4.98 2.98
C PHE A 119 -8.69 4.20 3.65
N ASN A 120 -8.33 3.27 4.54
CA ASN A 120 -9.28 2.50 5.31
C ASN A 120 -9.69 3.29 6.57
N SER A 121 -10.83 3.97 6.49
CA SER A 121 -11.42 4.74 7.60
C SER A 121 -12.66 4.06 8.21
N ASN A 122 -12.96 2.81 7.85
CA ASN A 122 -14.22 2.14 8.17
C ASN A 122 -14.44 2.00 9.67
N THR A 123 -13.43 1.56 10.42
CA THR A 123 -13.56 1.38 11.88
C THR A 123 -13.75 2.72 12.59
N ILE A 124 -12.99 3.74 12.22
CA ILE A 124 -13.06 5.07 12.88
C ILE A 124 -14.38 5.76 12.54
N LYS A 125 -14.87 5.62 11.30
CA LYS A 125 -16.18 6.11 10.89
C LYS A 125 -17.30 5.41 11.65
N THR A 126 -17.22 4.09 11.80
CA THR A 126 -18.18 3.28 12.58
C THR A 126 -18.21 3.70 14.05
N LEU A 127 -17.05 3.89 14.68
CA LEU A 127 -16.93 4.40 16.05
C LEU A 127 -17.60 5.78 16.20
N SER A 128 -17.43 6.64 15.21
CA SER A 128 -18.01 7.98 15.22
C SER A 128 -19.53 7.94 15.06
N THR A 129 -20.06 7.16 14.11
CA THR A 129 -21.50 7.07 13.84
C THR A 129 -22.28 6.37 14.94
N THR A 130 -21.68 5.35 15.58
CA THR A 130 -22.31 4.62 16.70
C THR A 130 -22.22 5.38 18.03
N GLY A 131 -21.35 6.39 18.11
CA GLY A 131 -21.02 7.07 19.37
C GLY A 131 -20.04 6.30 20.25
N ASP A 132 -19.60 5.11 19.81
CA ASP A 132 -18.65 4.26 20.54
C ASP A 132 -17.24 4.86 20.60
N ILE A 133 -16.95 5.86 19.76
CA ILE A 133 -15.75 6.70 19.85
C ILE A 133 -15.52 7.28 21.25
N LYS A 134 -16.60 7.49 22.05
CA LYS A 134 -16.51 7.98 23.44
C LYS A 134 -15.84 6.99 24.39
N ARG A 135 -15.81 5.70 24.04
CA ARG A 135 -15.12 4.64 24.81
C ARG A 135 -13.61 4.65 24.59
N ILE A 136 -13.16 5.25 23.48
CA ILE A 136 -11.73 5.41 23.21
C ILE A 136 -11.20 6.54 24.12
N PRO A 137 -10.09 6.32 24.85
CA PRO A 137 -9.42 7.36 25.63
C PRO A 137 -9.15 8.59 24.78
N GLU A 138 -9.33 9.77 25.38
CA GLU A 138 -9.27 11.05 24.67
C GLU A 138 -7.99 11.24 23.85
N TYR A 139 -6.84 10.82 24.40
CA TYR A 139 -5.55 10.97 23.76
C TYR A 139 -5.39 10.12 22.48
N ILE A 140 -6.05 8.94 22.40
CA ILE A 140 -6.10 8.11 21.18
C ILE A 140 -7.18 8.63 20.25
N ARG A 141 -8.35 8.97 20.78
CA ARG A 141 -9.47 9.51 20.02
C ARG A 141 -9.07 10.75 19.21
N ASN A 142 -8.38 11.70 19.83
CA ASN A 142 -7.91 12.91 19.15
C ASN A 142 -6.93 12.57 18.03
N LYS A 143 -6.08 11.54 18.22
CA LYS A 143 -5.18 11.07 17.16
C LYS A 143 -5.91 10.41 15.99
N LEU A 144 -6.96 9.62 16.27
CA LEU A 144 -7.79 9.02 15.21
C LEU A 144 -8.53 10.10 14.40
N ILE A 145 -9.03 11.15 15.05
CA ILE A 145 -9.66 12.28 14.37
C ILE A 145 -8.66 13.01 13.48
N THR A 146 -7.45 13.28 14.00
CA THR A 146 -6.37 13.88 13.20
C THR A 146 -5.97 12.99 12.02
N LEU A 147 -5.93 11.67 12.19
CA LEU A 147 -5.65 10.74 11.10
C LEU A 147 -6.68 10.89 9.96
N ILE A 148 -7.98 10.87 10.27
CA ILE A 148 -9.03 11.08 9.27
C ILE A 148 -8.82 12.40 8.52
N TYR A 149 -8.58 13.48 9.27
CA TYR A 149 -8.33 14.79 8.65
C TYR A 149 -7.14 14.78 7.69
N ILE A 150 -6.03 14.11 8.06
CA ILE A 150 -4.87 13.95 7.19
C ILE A 150 -5.23 13.14 5.94
N GLN A 151 -5.92 12.01 6.11
CA GLN A 151 -6.34 11.13 5.01
C GLN A 151 -7.24 11.88 4.01
N ASP A 152 -8.27 12.56 4.50
CA ASP A 152 -9.19 13.35 3.68
C ASP A 152 -8.46 14.44 2.89
N ASN A 153 -7.55 15.18 3.55
CA ASN A 153 -6.76 16.21 2.87
C ASN A 153 -5.87 15.63 1.78
N VAL A 154 -5.24 14.48 2.02
CA VAL A 154 -4.39 13.81 1.03
C VAL A 154 -5.22 13.38 -0.18
N SER A 155 -6.35 12.72 0.03
CA SER A 155 -7.23 12.25 -1.04
C SER A 155 -7.84 13.41 -1.83
N ASN A 156 -8.38 14.43 -1.15
CA ASN A 156 -8.95 15.61 -1.79
C ASN A 156 -7.92 16.40 -2.60
N THR A 157 -6.72 16.62 -2.04
CA THR A 157 -5.65 17.33 -2.75
C THR A 157 -5.19 16.56 -3.99
N ALA A 158 -5.06 15.23 -3.89
CA ALA A 158 -4.72 14.39 -5.03
C ALA A 158 -5.77 14.47 -6.14
N GLN A 159 -7.06 14.47 -5.78
CA GLN A 159 -8.16 14.61 -6.72
C GLN A 159 -8.13 15.96 -7.44
N ILE A 160 -8.06 17.06 -6.69
CA ILE A 160 -8.01 18.42 -7.26
C ILE A 160 -6.82 18.57 -8.22
N ASN A 161 -5.65 18.08 -7.82
CA ASN A 161 -4.45 18.13 -8.66
C ASN A 161 -4.62 17.32 -9.95
N ASN A 162 -5.25 16.14 -9.87
CA ASN A 162 -5.53 15.34 -11.06
C ASN A 162 -6.51 16.04 -12.01
N GLU A 163 -7.59 16.62 -11.47
CA GLU A 163 -8.57 17.38 -12.27
C GLU A 163 -7.93 18.56 -13.00
N MET A 164 -7.09 19.33 -12.31
CA MET A 164 -6.33 20.44 -12.90
C MET A 164 -5.38 19.97 -13.99
N PHE A 165 -4.67 18.86 -13.76
CA PHE A 165 -3.76 18.28 -14.74
C PHE A 165 -4.49 17.76 -15.98
N LEU A 166 -5.56 16.97 -15.78
CA LEU A 166 -6.36 16.44 -16.89
C LEU A 166 -6.95 17.55 -17.75
N LYS A 167 -7.35 18.68 -17.15
CA LYS A 167 -7.81 19.86 -17.89
C LYS A 167 -6.75 20.38 -18.86
N GLU A 168 -5.50 20.50 -18.42
CA GLU A 168 -4.40 20.91 -19.31
C GLU A 168 -4.08 19.85 -20.38
N MET A 169 -4.12 18.57 -20.00
CA MET A 169 -3.93 17.47 -20.96
C MET A 169 -5.04 17.43 -22.03
N MET A 170 -6.28 17.76 -21.67
CA MET A 170 -7.38 17.93 -22.63
C MET A 170 -7.14 19.10 -23.58
N ASN A 171 -6.57 20.22 -23.11
CA ASN A 171 -6.18 21.34 -23.98
C ASN A 171 -5.13 20.90 -25.00
N ALA A 172 -4.10 20.17 -24.57
CA ALA A 172 -3.12 19.59 -25.49
C ALA A 172 -3.77 18.59 -26.47
N SER A 173 -4.70 17.76 -25.98
CA SER A 173 -5.39 16.75 -26.80
C SER A 173 -6.23 17.39 -27.91
N ARG A 174 -6.88 18.53 -27.65
CA ARG A 174 -7.61 19.31 -28.66
C ARG A 174 -6.71 19.81 -29.80
N LEU A 175 -5.41 19.97 -29.54
CA LEU A 175 -4.42 20.38 -30.53
C LEU A 175 -3.83 19.20 -31.31
N GLY A 176 -4.24 17.96 -31.00
CA GLY A 176 -3.76 16.74 -31.63
C GLY A 176 -2.70 15.98 -30.82
N TYR A 177 -2.47 16.33 -29.56
CA TYR A 177 -1.62 15.53 -28.67
C TYR A 177 -2.31 14.23 -28.26
N ASN A 178 -1.58 13.11 -28.30
CA ASN A 178 -2.05 11.84 -27.79
C ASN A 178 -0.94 11.15 -26.98
N GLN A 179 -1.18 10.95 -25.69
CA GLN A 179 -0.22 10.32 -24.79
C GLN A 179 -0.22 8.78 -24.86
N THR A 180 -1.34 8.17 -25.25
CA THR A 180 -1.47 6.70 -25.33
C THR A 180 -0.87 6.13 -26.61
N ASN A 181 -0.69 6.96 -27.64
CA ASN A 181 0.12 6.60 -28.80
C ASN A 181 1.60 6.61 -28.44
N ARG A 182 2.03 5.54 -27.76
CA ARG A 182 3.44 5.09 -27.75
C ARG A 182 3.95 4.80 -29.18
N PHE A 183 3.04 4.77 -30.16
CA PHE A 183 3.26 4.58 -31.58
C PHE A 183 2.51 5.64 -32.41
N ILE A 184 2.86 6.93 -32.29
CA ILE A 184 2.86 7.73 -33.54
C ILE A 184 4.19 7.43 -34.22
N GLU A 185 4.39 6.16 -34.54
CA GLU A 185 5.37 5.78 -35.54
C GLU A 185 4.85 6.34 -36.84
N LYS A 186 5.69 7.19 -37.40
CA LYS A 186 5.52 7.80 -38.71
C LYS A 186 5.51 6.75 -39.83
N GLU A 187 5.65 5.47 -39.52
CA GLU A 187 5.91 4.42 -40.51
C GLU A 187 4.70 4.08 -41.39
N ASN A 188 3.46 4.45 -41.00
CA ASN A 188 2.26 4.13 -41.79
C ASN A 188 1.41 5.34 -42.22
N PHE A 189 1.88 6.58 -42.06
CA PHE A 189 1.10 7.78 -42.41
C PHE A 189 1.79 8.60 -43.50
N ASP A 190 1.62 8.17 -44.75
CA ASP A 190 1.95 8.95 -45.95
C ASP A 190 0.70 9.72 -46.47
N ASP A 191 0.70 10.12 -47.74
CA ASP A 191 -0.41 10.80 -48.42
C ASP A 191 -1.74 10.00 -48.43
N SER A 192 -1.76 8.74 -47.96
CA SER A 192 -2.94 7.88 -47.83
C SER A 192 -3.91 8.26 -46.71
N TYR A 193 -3.56 9.19 -45.81
CA TYR A 193 -4.45 9.71 -44.75
C TYR A 193 -4.78 11.20 -44.93
N PRO A 194 -5.57 11.57 -45.96
CA PRO A 194 -5.83 12.96 -46.33
C PRO A 194 -6.47 13.78 -45.21
N LEU A 195 -7.28 13.16 -44.35
CA LEU A 195 -7.89 13.84 -43.20
C LEU A 195 -6.85 14.25 -42.15
N LEU A 196 -5.87 13.39 -41.83
CA LEU A 196 -4.85 13.69 -40.82
C LEU A 196 -3.90 14.78 -41.31
N ASN A 197 -3.51 14.72 -42.57
CA ASN A 197 -2.70 15.76 -43.22
C ASN A 197 -3.48 17.10 -43.29
N ALA A 198 -4.80 17.05 -43.52
CA ALA A 198 -5.65 18.24 -43.49
C ALA A 198 -5.79 18.89 -42.10
N LEU A 199 -5.61 18.12 -41.01
CA LEU A 199 -5.68 18.64 -39.64
C LEU A 199 -4.44 19.45 -39.22
N LYS A 200 -3.31 19.33 -39.93
CA LYS A 200 -2.07 20.10 -39.71
C LYS A 200 -1.60 20.16 -38.24
N ILE A 201 -1.62 19.02 -37.55
CA ILE A 201 -1.27 18.90 -36.13
C ILE A 201 0.15 19.44 -35.84
N GLU A 202 1.07 19.32 -36.79
CA GLU A 202 2.45 19.79 -36.67
C GLU A 202 2.57 21.31 -36.48
N ASP A 203 1.61 22.10 -36.98
CA ASP A 203 1.54 23.54 -36.74
C ASP A 203 1.33 23.85 -35.24
N ASN A 204 0.75 22.91 -34.49
CA ASN A 204 0.44 23.06 -33.06
C ASN A 204 1.56 22.57 -32.13
N TYR A 205 2.65 21.98 -32.63
CA TYR A 205 3.66 21.35 -31.77
C TYR A 205 4.28 22.30 -30.74
N ARG A 206 4.43 23.59 -31.09
CA ARG A 206 4.91 24.60 -30.14
C ARG A 206 3.97 24.74 -28.96
N GLU A 207 2.68 24.85 -29.21
CA GLU A 207 1.66 25.05 -28.17
C GLU A 207 1.47 23.78 -27.34
N ILE A 208 1.42 22.61 -27.98
CA ILE A 208 1.41 21.31 -27.30
C ILE A 208 2.59 21.18 -26.34
N ALA A 209 3.81 21.48 -26.82
CA ALA A 209 5.01 21.38 -25.99
C ALA A 209 4.96 22.31 -24.77
N LEU A 210 4.40 23.52 -24.91
CA LEU A 210 4.22 24.45 -23.80
C LEU A 210 3.21 23.95 -22.76
N ILE A 211 2.04 23.49 -23.22
CA ILE A 211 0.97 22.97 -22.35
C ILE A 211 1.46 21.75 -21.59
N VAL A 212 1.99 20.75 -22.31
CA VAL A 212 2.39 19.47 -21.71
C VAL A 212 3.55 19.68 -20.73
N LYS A 213 4.55 20.51 -21.08
CA LYS A 213 5.65 20.86 -20.16
C LYS A 213 5.13 21.54 -18.89
N ALA A 214 4.17 22.47 -19.01
CA ALA A 214 3.59 23.15 -17.86
C ALA A 214 2.78 22.18 -16.97
N ALA A 215 1.96 21.31 -17.59
CA ALA A 215 1.16 20.31 -16.90
C ALA A 215 2.04 19.33 -16.11
N PHE A 216 3.10 18.79 -16.71
CA PHE A 216 4.01 17.88 -16.01
C PHE A 216 4.87 18.57 -14.96
N LYS A 217 5.25 19.84 -15.15
CA LYS A 217 5.89 20.63 -14.10
C LYS A 217 4.97 20.79 -12.90
N PHE A 218 3.70 21.14 -13.14
CA PHE A 218 2.68 21.21 -12.10
C PHE A 218 2.51 19.88 -11.38
N LYS A 219 2.42 18.77 -12.13
CA LYS A 219 2.36 17.42 -11.58
C LYS A 219 3.55 17.11 -10.67
N ASN A 220 4.77 17.30 -11.14
CA ASN A 220 5.97 17.01 -10.35
C ASN A 220 6.03 17.81 -9.04
N VAL A 221 5.72 19.12 -9.08
CA VAL A 221 5.68 19.94 -7.86
C VAL A 221 4.70 19.36 -6.84
N ASN A 222 3.52 18.95 -7.30
CA ASN A 222 2.51 18.36 -6.44
C ASN A 222 2.86 16.93 -5.97
N GLU A 223 3.53 16.12 -6.78
CA GLU A 223 4.03 14.81 -6.39
C GLU A 223 5.12 14.91 -5.32
N VAL A 224 5.99 15.93 -5.38
CA VAL A 224 6.96 16.23 -4.30
C VAL A 224 6.26 16.62 -3.00
N VAL A 225 5.24 17.47 -3.07
CA VAL A 225 4.44 17.83 -1.89
C VAL A 225 3.73 16.60 -1.33
N GLN A 226 3.10 15.80 -2.18
CA GLN A 226 2.41 14.57 -1.78
C GLN A 226 3.38 13.58 -1.13
N LEU A 227 4.58 13.39 -1.68
CA LEU A 227 5.61 12.53 -1.12
C LEU A 227 5.98 12.91 0.32
N ASN A 228 6.18 14.20 0.58
CA ASN A 228 6.51 14.70 1.91
C ASN A 228 5.33 14.51 2.89
N THR A 229 4.11 14.82 2.46
CA THR A 229 2.90 14.61 3.26
C THR A 229 2.71 13.14 3.61
N LEU A 230 2.94 12.23 2.66
CA LEU A 230 2.83 10.78 2.89
C LEU A 230 3.93 10.25 3.81
N LYS A 231 5.16 10.76 3.73
CA LYS A 231 6.22 10.42 4.69
C LYS A 231 5.85 10.84 6.12
N GLY A 232 5.26 12.03 6.28
CA GLY A 232 4.71 12.49 7.55
C GLY A 232 3.54 11.63 8.05
N GLY A 233 2.59 11.33 7.17
CA GLY A 233 1.44 10.46 7.47
C GLY A 233 1.85 9.04 7.86
N LYS A 234 2.86 8.47 7.19
CA LYS A 234 3.46 7.17 7.55
C LYS A 234 4.01 7.16 8.97
N ALA A 235 4.79 8.18 9.33
CA ALA A 235 5.33 8.32 10.68
C ALA A 235 4.21 8.49 11.73
N TYR A 236 3.14 9.20 11.36
CA TYR A 236 1.96 9.38 12.20
C TYR A 236 1.25 8.04 12.47
N ILE A 237 0.98 7.26 11.42
CA ILE A 237 0.36 5.93 11.50
C ILE A 237 1.22 4.99 12.34
N HIS A 238 2.54 4.98 12.12
CA HIS A 238 3.47 4.21 12.94
C HIS A 238 3.33 4.53 14.44
N ASN A 239 3.32 5.82 14.80
CA ASN A 239 3.21 6.22 16.19
C ASN A 239 1.85 5.79 16.80
N LEU A 240 0.76 6.02 16.06
CA LEU A 240 -0.57 5.65 16.50
C LEU A 240 -0.73 4.14 16.66
N TYR A 241 -0.19 3.36 15.72
CA TYR A 241 -0.14 1.91 15.79
C TYR A 241 0.54 1.44 17.07
N ASN A 242 1.72 1.97 17.39
CA ASN A 242 2.47 1.57 18.60
C ASN A 242 1.71 1.91 19.89
N ILE A 243 1.04 3.05 19.92
CA ILE A 243 0.19 3.45 21.07
C ILE A 243 -0.94 2.45 21.27
N ILE A 244 -1.67 2.11 20.20
CA ILE A 244 -2.81 1.20 20.29
C ILE A 244 -2.36 -0.23 20.56
N ASN A 245 -1.26 -0.68 19.95
CA ASN A 245 -0.71 -2.01 20.19
C ASN A 245 -0.25 -2.18 21.66
N LYS A 246 0.23 -1.11 22.29
CA LYS A 246 0.53 -1.12 23.73
C LYS A 246 -0.71 -1.32 24.61
N GLU A 247 -1.85 -0.73 24.24
CA GLU A 247 -3.15 -0.97 24.90
C GLU A 247 -3.68 -2.41 24.68
N LEU A 248 -3.12 -3.12 23.70
CA LEU A 248 -3.36 -4.53 23.42
C LEU A 248 -2.29 -5.44 24.02
N ASP A 249 -1.53 -4.97 25.02
CA ASP A 249 -0.47 -5.74 25.67
C ASP A 249 0.63 -6.20 24.70
N GLY A 250 0.84 -5.48 23.59
CA GLY A 250 1.84 -5.83 22.57
C GLY A 250 1.46 -7.05 21.73
N LEU A 251 0.16 -7.32 21.56
CA LEU A 251 -0.35 -8.49 20.81
C LEU A 251 0.20 -8.59 19.39
N TYR A 252 0.44 -7.47 18.72
CA TYR A 252 0.94 -7.43 17.35
C TYR A 252 2.44 -7.13 17.29
N LYS A 253 3.11 -7.65 16.25
CA LYS A 253 4.51 -7.31 15.94
C LYS A 253 4.63 -5.85 15.50
N SER A 254 5.85 -5.33 15.31
CA SER A 254 6.02 -3.95 14.81
C SER A 254 5.34 -3.76 13.45
N ILE A 255 4.80 -2.58 13.17
CA ILE A 255 4.10 -2.33 11.90
C ILE A 255 5.02 -2.54 10.70
N GLU A 256 6.31 -2.20 10.82
CA GLU A 256 7.34 -2.46 9.79
C GLU A 256 7.36 -3.93 9.39
N SER A 257 7.30 -4.81 10.39
CA SER A 257 7.40 -6.26 10.22
C SER A 257 6.16 -6.89 9.56
N ILE A 258 5.12 -6.10 9.33
CA ILE A 258 3.84 -6.54 8.76
C ILE A 258 3.70 -6.03 7.31
N THR A 259 4.59 -5.13 6.89
CA THR A 259 4.40 -4.31 5.68
C THR A 259 5.18 -4.77 4.46
N TYR A 260 6.08 -5.70 4.70
CA TYR A 260 6.51 -6.70 3.75
C TYR A 260 6.36 -8.01 4.50
N ASP A 261 5.97 -9.08 3.83
CA ASP A 261 6.24 -10.40 4.40
C ASP A 261 7.74 -10.38 4.75
N ASN A 262 8.15 -10.46 6.03
CA ASN A 262 9.59 -10.32 6.39
C ASN A 262 10.44 -11.42 5.75
N ASN A 263 9.75 -12.39 5.16
CA ASN A 263 10.22 -13.52 4.42
C ASN A 263 10.23 -13.28 2.90
N SER A 264 9.75 -12.13 2.40
CA SER A 264 9.77 -11.75 0.99
C SER A 264 11.18 -11.28 0.58
N LEU A 265 11.53 -11.57 -0.67
CA LEU A 265 12.79 -11.10 -1.25
C LEU A 265 12.75 -9.59 -1.54
N MET A 266 11.55 -9.04 -1.71
CA MET A 266 11.33 -7.60 -1.87
C MET A 266 11.81 -6.82 -0.65
N PHE A 267 11.50 -7.33 0.56
CA PHE A 267 11.94 -6.71 1.81
C PHE A 267 13.46 -6.56 1.86
N LEU A 268 14.17 -7.63 1.51
CA LEU A 268 15.64 -7.64 1.49
C LEU A 268 16.20 -6.59 0.52
N TYR A 269 15.56 -6.42 -0.64
CA TYR A 269 15.94 -5.42 -1.62
C TYR A 269 15.66 -3.99 -1.13
N THR A 270 14.50 -3.75 -0.51
CA THR A 270 14.12 -2.44 0.04
C THR A 270 14.98 -2.03 1.24
N GLU A 271 15.51 -2.99 1.99
CA GLU A 271 16.52 -2.77 3.05
C GLU A 271 17.92 -2.45 2.49
N GLY A 272 18.05 -2.30 1.16
CA GLY A 272 19.28 -1.89 0.50
C GLY A 272 20.25 -3.03 0.20
N LYS A 273 19.83 -4.30 0.29
CA LYS A 273 20.67 -5.41 -0.21
C LYS A 273 20.68 -5.39 -1.73
N SER A 274 21.87 -5.54 -2.32
CA SER A 274 22.00 -5.70 -3.77
C SER A 274 21.40 -7.03 -4.23
N VAL A 275 21.02 -7.11 -5.51
CA VAL A 275 20.56 -8.36 -6.15
C VAL A 275 21.55 -9.50 -5.90
N ASP A 276 22.85 -9.25 -6.06
CA ASP A 276 23.89 -10.26 -5.86
C ASP A 276 23.90 -10.81 -4.42
N LYS A 277 23.67 -9.94 -3.42
CA LYS A 277 23.57 -10.37 -2.01
C LYS A 277 22.30 -11.15 -1.74
N ILE A 278 21.19 -10.80 -2.39
CA ILE A 278 19.91 -11.52 -2.25
C ILE A 278 20.02 -12.91 -2.88
N ILE A 279 20.59 -13.02 -4.08
CA ILE A 279 20.83 -14.30 -4.73
C ILE A 279 21.75 -15.18 -3.87
N ALA A 280 22.85 -14.61 -3.35
CA ALA A 280 23.76 -15.34 -2.46
C ALA A 280 23.05 -15.82 -1.17
N PHE A 281 22.14 -14.99 -0.63
CA PHE A 281 21.32 -15.35 0.52
C PHE A 281 20.37 -16.52 0.21
N ILE A 282 19.65 -16.48 -0.92
CA ILE A 282 18.73 -17.55 -1.33
C ILE A 282 19.47 -18.88 -1.50
N LYS A 283 20.67 -18.86 -2.11
CA LYS A 283 21.49 -20.07 -2.31
C LYS A 283 21.96 -20.74 -1.02
N GLN A 284 21.91 -20.04 0.13
CA GLN A 284 22.28 -20.58 1.44
C GLN A 284 21.07 -21.12 2.22
N GLN A 285 19.85 -20.95 1.72
CA GLN A 285 18.65 -21.42 2.38
C GLN A 285 18.33 -22.86 1.98
N ASP A 286 17.87 -23.64 2.96
CA ASP A 286 17.20 -24.92 2.71
C ASP A 286 15.74 -24.64 2.32
N ARG A 287 15.31 -25.16 1.17
CA ARG A 287 13.94 -24.96 0.63
C ARG A 287 12.87 -25.54 1.54
N GLU A 288 13.16 -26.59 2.28
CA GLU A 288 12.17 -27.26 3.13
C GLU A 288 12.02 -26.63 4.52
N SER A 289 13.00 -25.83 4.95
CA SER A 289 13.04 -25.28 6.31
C SER A 289 13.24 -23.76 6.37
N THR A 290 13.36 -23.07 5.24
CA THR A 290 13.51 -21.61 5.18
C THR A 290 12.24 -20.91 5.65
N VAL A 291 12.41 -19.85 6.43
CA VAL A 291 11.32 -18.92 6.73
C VAL A 291 11.06 -17.98 5.56
N TYR A 292 12.05 -17.67 4.74
CA TYR A 292 11.92 -16.80 3.57
C TYR A 292 11.19 -17.50 2.41
N ASN A 293 10.21 -16.80 1.82
CA ASN A 293 9.58 -17.20 0.56
C ASN A 293 10.62 -17.07 -0.56
N ILE A 294 11.17 -18.21 -0.97
CA ILE A 294 12.12 -18.31 -2.09
C ILE A 294 11.49 -19.05 -3.27
N SER A 295 10.16 -19.04 -3.36
CA SER A 295 9.43 -19.66 -4.46
C SER A 295 9.78 -19.02 -5.79
N GLU A 296 9.56 -19.77 -6.86
CA GLU A 296 9.68 -19.31 -8.25
C GLU A 296 8.96 -17.97 -8.45
N ASN A 297 7.71 -17.91 -7.99
CA ASN A 297 6.86 -16.72 -8.11
C ASN A 297 7.44 -15.52 -7.37
N GLU A 298 7.96 -15.71 -6.15
CA GLU A 298 8.51 -14.61 -5.35
C GLU A 298 9.80 -14.04 -5.97
N ILE A 299 10.67 -14.91 -6.50
CA ILE A 299 11.85 -14.47 -7.25
C ILE A 299 11.42 -13.74 -8.54
N ASN A 300 10.38 -14.23 -9.22
CA ASN A 300 9.87 -13.61 -10.43
C ASN A 300 9.27 -12.22 -10.14
N LEU A 301 8.51 -12.09 -9.05
CA LEU A 301 7.95 -10.82 -8.57
C LEU A 301 9.04 -9.79 -8.25
N LEU A 302 10.14 -10.23 -7.61
CA LEU A 302 11.31 -9.37 -7.41
C LEU A 302 11.88 -8.89 -8.76
N GLY A 303 12.04 -9.79 -9.73
CA GLY A 303 12.52 -9.46 -11.07
C GLY A 303 11.64 -8.41 -11.77
N TYR A 304 10.32 -8.61 -11.75
CA TYR A 304 9.37 -7.66 -12.34
C TYR A 304 9.33 -6.32 -11.61
N HIS A 305 9.45 -6.30 -10.29
CA HIS A 305 9.56 -5.04 -9.55
C HIS A 305 10.82 -4.27 -9.94
N ILE A 306 11.97 -4.95 -10.01
CA ILE A 306 13.23 -4.30 -10.40
C ILE A 306 13.16 -3.81 -11.86
N MET A 307 12.55 -4.59 -12.76
CA MET A 307 12.41 -4.23 -14.17
C MET A 307 11.41 -3.09 -14.40
N ASN A 308 10.23 -3.16 -13.78
CA ASN A 308 9.09 -2.27 -14.08
C ASN A 308 9.02 -1.07 -13.12
N SER A 309 9.19 -1.32 -11.83
CA SER A 309 9.06 -0.29 -10.79
C SER A 309 10.38 0.47 -10.61
N ILE A 310 11.49 -0.24 -10.43
CA ILE A 310 12.81 0.37 -10.20
C ILE A 310 13.51 0.77 -11.51
N LYS A 311 13.07 0.18 -12.64
CA LYS A 311 13.59 0.43 -14.00
C LYS A 311 15.09 0.13 -14.14
N GLN A 312 15.56 -0.94 -13.51
CA GLN A 312 16.93 -1.45 -13.64
C GLN A 312 16.94 -2.79 -14.38
N PRO A 313 16.75 -2.81 -15.70
CA PRO A 313 16.60 -4.06 -16.46
C PRO A 313 17.83 -4.96 -16.37
N LYS A 314 19.04 -4.41 -16.23
CA LYS A 314 20.27 -5.20 -16.03
C LYS A 314 20.27 -5.99 -14.72
N GLU A 315 19.78 -5.38 -13.64
CA GLU A 315 19.69 -6.06 -12.34
C GLU A 315 18.51 -7.05 -12.32
N ALA A 316 17.38 -6.69 -12.95
CA ALA A 316 16.26 -7.61 -13.15
C ALA A 316 16.68 -8.84 -13.97
N LEU A 317 17.49 -8.66 -15.01
CA LEU A 317 18.01 -9.77 -15.83
C LEU A 317 18.80 -10.77 -14.99
N LYS A 318 19.59 -10.30 -14.00
CA LYS A 318 20.28 -11.21 -13.06
C LYS A 318 19.29 -12.02 -12.23
N VAL A 319 18.20 -11.40 -11.77
CA VAL A 319 17.16 -12.07 -10.98
C VAL A 319 16.43 -13.11 -11.83
N PHE A 320 15.98 -12.75 -13.03
CA PHE A 320 15.31 -13.68 -13.94
C PHE A 320 16.21 -14.84 -14.36
N ARG A 321 17.49 -14.57 -14.70
CA ARG A 321 18.46 -15.63 -14.99
C ARG A 321 18.68 -16.55 -13.79
N PHE A 322 18.78 -16.00 -12.59
CA PHE A 322 18.87 -16.82 -11.39
C PHE A 322 17.62 -17.69 -11.20
N ASN A 323 16.43 -17.16 -11.52
CA ASN A 323 15.19 -17.94 -11.43
C ASN A 323 15.18 -19.14 -12.37
N THR A 324 15.68 -18.99 -13.61
CA THR A 324 15.81 -20.11 -14.56
C THR A 324 16.85 -21.14 -14.12
N GLU A 325 17.92 -20.72 -13.43
CA GLU A 325 18.90 -21.62 -12.83
C GLU A 325 18.33 -22.35 -11.61
N PHE A 326 17.52 -21.66 -10.80
CA PHE A 326 16.99 -22.18 -9.53
C PHE A 326 15.74 -23.06 -9.74
N TYR A 327 14.94 -22.78 -10.76
CA TYR A 327 13.76 -23.57 -11.16
C TYR A 327 13.82 -23.91 -12.66
N PRO A 328 14.71 -24.84 -13.06
CA PRO A 328 14.99 -25.11 -14.49
C PRO A 328 13.80 -25.66 -15.27
N ASP A 329 12.89 -26.37 -14.59
CA ASP A 329 11.70 -26.99 -15.20
C ASP A 329 10.48 -26.05 -15.24
N ALA A 330 10.59 -24.84 -14.67
CA ALA A 330 9.49 -23.89 -14.63
C ALA A 330 9.44 -23.03 -15.89
N PHE A 331 8.47 -23.30 -16.77
CA PHE A 331 8.34 -22.61 -18.06
C PHE A 331 8.21 -21.08 -17.92
N ASN A 332 7.53 -20.59 -16.88
CA ASN A 332 7.28 -19.17 -16.63
C ASN A 332 8.57 -18.38 -16.36
N THR A 333 9.57 -19.02 -15.73
CA THR A 333 10.88 -18.37 -15.50
C THR A 333 11.61 -18.04 -16.81
N HIS A 334 11.56 -18.97 -17.78
CA HIS A 334 12.18 -18.78 -19.10
C HIS A 334 11.41 -17.77 -19.94
N ASP A 335 10.09 -17.68 -19.77
CA ASP A 335 9.25 -16.64 -20.37
C ASP A 335 9.65 -15.25 -19.85
N SER A 336 9.59 -15.03 -18.53
CA SER A 336 9.96 -13.75 -17.92
C SER A 336 11.42 -13.34 -18.20
N TYR A 337 12.33 -14.31 -18.29
CA TYR A 337 13.71 -14.06 -18.72
C TYR A 337 13.79 -13.60 -20.19
N GLY A 338 13.05 -14.25 -21.08
CA GLY A 338 12.92 -13.86 -22.49
C GLY A 338 12.35 -12.45 -22.66
N GLU A 339 11.33 -12.10 -21.88
CA GLU A 339 10.72 -10.77 -21.89
C GLU A 339 11.73 -9.69 -21.49
N CYS A 340 12.52 -9.95 -20.44
CA CYS A 340 13.55 -9.03 -19.99
C CYS A 340 14.65 -8.82 -21.05
N LEU A 341 15.11 -9.91 -21.68
CA LEU A 341 16.09 -9.86 -22.78
C LEU A 341 15.57 -9.06 -23.97
N LEU A 342 14.32 -9.28 -24.35
CA LEU A 342 13.68 -8.59 -25.47
C LEU A 342 13.59 -7.08 -25.20
N ARG A 343 13.19 -6.69 -23.99
CA ARG A 343 13.18 -5.28 -23.54
C ARG A 343 14.57 -4.65 -23.52
N MET A 344 15.62 -5.45 -23.36
CA MET A 344 17.01 -5.01 -23.44
C MET A 344 17.57 -5.00 -24.87
N GLY A 345 16.79 -5.44 -25.86
CA GLY A 345 17.18 -5.51 -27.28
C GLY A 345 17.93 -6.78 -27.67
N ASP A 346 18.11 -7.74 -26.77
CA ASP A 346 18.77 -9.03 -27.05
C ASP A 346 17.76 -10.04 -27.63
N LYS A 347 17.37 -9.80 -28.88
CA LYS A 347 16.37 -10.62 -29.59
C LYS A 347 16.83 -12.08 -29.74
N GLU A 348 18.12 -12.31 -30.00
CA GLU A 348 18.65 -13.66 -30.23
C GLU A 348 18.47 -14.54 -28.99
N ASN A 349 18.86 -14.04 -27.82
CA ASN A 349 18.74 -14.81 -26.59
C ASN A 349 17.31 -14.84 -26.07
N ALA A 350 16.50 -13.81 -26.32
CA ALA A 350 15.07 -13.83 -26.02
C ALA A 350 14.36 -14.98 -26.74
N ILE A 351 14.63 -15.17 -28.04
CA ILE A 351 14.06 -16.28 -28.82
C ILE A 351 14.44 -17.65 -28.23
N LYS A 352 15.69 -17.82 -27.78
CA LYS A 352 16.13 -19.06 -27.13
C LYS A 352 15.36 -19.31 -25.82
N ALA A 353 15.16 -18.27 -25.02
CA ALA A 353 14.42 -18.36 -23.76
C ALA A 353 12.93 -18.70 -23.97
N TYR A 354 12.25 -18.03 -24.91
CA TYR A 354 10.86 -18.34 -25.24
C TYR A 354 10.67 -19.75 -25.83
N LYS A 355 11.60 -20.20 -26.68
CA LYS A 355 11.59 -21.61 -27.15
C LYS A 355 11.73 -22.58 -25.99
N LYS A 356 12.61 -22.28 -25.03
CA LYS A 356 12.78 -23.13 -23.85
C LYS A 356 11.52 -23.17 -22.98
N SER A 357 10.83 -22.04 -22.84
CA SER A 357 9.53 -21.98 -22.17
C SER A 357 8.51 -22.90 -22.85
N LEU A 358 8.43 -22.90 -24.18
CA LEU A 358 7.52 -23.78 -24.93
C LEU A 358 7.89 -25.26 -24.91
N GLU A 359 9.18 -25.60 -24.83
CA GLU A 359 9.61 -26.99 -24.60
C GLU A 359 9.10 -27.52 -23.26
N LEU A 360 9.04 -26.66 -22.24
CA LEU A 360 8.58 -27.02 -20.90
C LEU A 360 7.05 -26.97 -20.76
N ASN A 361 6.39 -26.08 -21.51
CA ASN A 361 4.94 -25.98 -21.58
C ASN A 361 4.50 -25.56 -22.99
N THR A 362 4.00 -26.52 -23.77
CA THR A 362 3.58 -26.30 -25.16
C THR A 362 2.39 -25.33 -25.29
N ASP A 363 1.65 -25.12 -24.21
CA ASP A 363 0.46 -24.27 -24.17
C ASP A 363 0.77 -22.85 -23.65
N ASN A 364 2.05 -22.47 -23.51
CA ASN A 364 2.41 -21.12 -23.13
C ASN A 364 2.08 -20.11 -24.25
N GLN A 365 0.87 -19.59 -24.20
CA GLN A 365 0.33 -18.67 -25.20
C GLN A 365 1.18 -17.42 -25.41
N ASN A 366 1.75 -16.85 -24.34
CA ASN A 366 2.59 -15.67 -24.43
C ASN A 366 3.87 -15.94 -25.25
N ALA A 367 4.53 -17.07 -25.01
CA ALA A 367 5.70 -17.46 -25.78
C ALA A 367 5.38 -17.77 -27.25
N ILE A 368 4.20 -18.33 -27.55
CA ILE A 368 3.72 -18.55 -28.93
C ILE A 368 3.54 -17.21 -29.66
N GLU A 369 2.89 -16.25 -29.02
CA GLU A 369 2.59 -14.93 -29.57
C GLU A 369 3.89 -14.17 -29.87
N VAL A 370 4.77 -14.03 -28.87
CA VAL A 370 6.04 -13.30 -29.02
C VAL A 370 6.94 -13.92 -30.10
N LEU A 371 7.06 -15.26 -30.15
CA LEU A 371 7.85 -15.92 -31.20
C LEU A 371 7.25 -15.78 -32.60
N SER A 372 5.94 -15.63 -32.71
CA SER A 372 5.26 -15.40 -33.99
C SER A 372 5.52 -13.98 -34.49
N GLU A 373 5.42 -12.99 -33.60
CA GLU A 373 5.73 -11.60 -33.91
C GLU A 373 7.19 -11.42 -34.34
N LEU A 374 8.14 -12.01 -33.62
CA LEU A 374 9.57 -11.93 -33.94
C LEU A 374 9.95 -12.60 -35.26
N LYS A 375 9.14 -13.55 -35.77
CA LYS A 375 9.33 -14.14 -37.11
C LYS A 375 8.82 -13.24 -38.22
N LEU A 376 7.77 -12.48 -37.98
CA LEU A 376 7.20 -11.53 -38.95
C LEU A 376 8.12 -10.33 -39.17
N GLU A 377 8.88 -9.91 -38.15
CA GLU A 377 9.88 -8.83 -38.28
C GLU A 377 11.14 -9.22 -39.09
N GLN A 378 11.34 -10.51 -39.39
CA GLN A 378 12.49 -11.00 -40.16
C GLN A 378 12.19 -11.21 -41.66
N GLN A 379 10.94 -11.01 -42.07
CA GLN A 379 10.46 -11.05 -43.46
C GLN A 379 10.31 -9.64 -44.00
#